data_AF-A0A4Q7UCX3-F1
#
_entry.id   AF-A0A4Q7UCX3-F1
#
_cell.length_a   1.000
_cell.length_b   1.000
_cell.length_c   1.000
_cell.angle_alpha   90.00
_cell.angle_beta   90.00
_cell.angle_gamma   90.00
#
_symmetry.space_group_name_H-M   'P 1'
#
loop_
_entity.id
_entity.type
_entity.pdbx_description
1 polymer ?
#
loop_
_entity_poly.entity_id
_entity_poly.type
_entity_poly.pdbx_seq_one_letter_code
_entity_poly.pdbx_strand_id
1 'polypeptide(L)'
;MTACPLPYFASVGAVLDRLALLDVKRELLHDEHHRRIAAVEAAGLDAAWAAAGFRPPRTVPAYALLGSVHRRLWHLENATRTAERRGAFGPKFRHLFADIQRLNADRAGHRRAVDTSFGDGSETALVEVVVGLDIYADQIAIQRVRQQRLGAPTSADADMLSEIWLAYRLPDIFAGDAFRRLHLANDRLWTVKAELDAGLAGRGPSINTCRSLYLVNDARCRAKKFIALALESPVRDVKEYAPYPLPTGWDDGTLSWRPVPPI
;
A
#
# COMPACT_ATOMS: atom_id res chain seq x y z
N MET A 1 9.37 -2.42 25.35
CA MET A 1 8.01 -1.86 25.45
C MET A 1 7.29 -2.23 24.18
N THR A 2 6.23 -3.02 24.26
CA THR A 2 5.38 -3.33 23.10
C THR A 2 4.71 -2.04 22.65
N ALA A 3 4.98 -1.60 21.42
CA ALA A 3 4.40 -0.35 20.93
C ALA A 3 2.89 -0.57 20.65
N CYS A 4 2.05 0.23 21.31
CA CYS A 4 0.60 0.17 21.13
C CYS A 4 0.23 0.67 19.72
N PRO A 5 -0.67 0.00 19.00
CA PRO A 5 -1.08 0.49 17.69
C PRO A 5 -1.89 1.78 17.84
N LEU A 6 -1.74 2.67 16.85
CA LEU A 6 -2.17 4.07 16.92
C LEU A 6 -3.52 4.27 16.23
N PRO A 7 -4.40 5.15 16.76
CA PRO A 7 -5.64 5.49 16.09
C PRO A 7 -5.33 6.22 14.77
N TYR A 8 -6.04 5.83 13.72
CA TYR A 8 -5.99 6.41 12.40
C TYR A 8 -7.41 6.54 11.86
N PHE A 9 -7.78 7.72 11.34
CA PHE A 9 -9.08 7.90 10.71
C PHE A 9 -8.99 7.50 9.24
N ALA A 10 -9.70 6.43 8.87
CA ALA A 10 -9.80 5.95 7.51
C ALA A 10 -11.21 6.22 6.96
N SER A 11 -11.32 6.55 5.67
CA SER A 11 -12.64 6.61 5.04
C SER A 11 -13.32 5.24 5.04
N VAL A 12 -14.65 5.22 5.11
CA VAL A 12 -15.45 3.99 5.01
C VAL A 12 -15.08 3.15 3.77
N GLY A 13 -14.84 3.77 2.62
CA GLY A 13 -14.37 3.10 1.42
C GLY A 13 -13.00 2.47 1.62
N ALA A 14 -12.07 3.15 2.28
CA ALA A 14 -10.75 2.59 2.57
C ALA A 14 -10.83 1.39 3.52
N VAL A 15 -11.73 1.41 4.51
CA VAL A 15 -11.97 0.28 5.40
C VAL A 15 -12.54 -0.92 4.65
N LEU A 16 -13.57 -0.72 3.81
CA LEU A 16 -14.14 -1.81 3.01
C LEU A 16 -13.15 -2.39 2.00
N ASP A 17 -12.37 -1.55 1.32
CA ASP A 17 -11.32 -1.99 0.38
C ASP A 17 -10.28 -2.86 1.09
N ARG A 18 -9.89 -2.47 2.31
CA ARG A 18 -8.90 -3.19 3.10
C ARG A 18 -9.44 -4.50 3.66
N LEU A 19 -10.67 -4.53 4.17
CA LEU A 19 -11.36 -5.76 4.58
C LEU A 19 -11.48 -6.75 3.41
N ALA A 20 -11.91 -6.26 2.23
CA ALA A 20 -12.03 -7.10 1.04
C ALA A 20 -10.68 -7.68 0.60
N LEU A 21 -9.60 -6.89 0.67
CA LEU A 21 -8.24 -7.38 0.42
C LEU A 21 -7.83 -8.46 1.42
N LEU A 22 -8.11 -8.26 2.71
CA LEU A 22 -7.73 -9.21 3.76
C LEU A 22 -8.49 -10.53 3.65
N ASP A 23 -9.77 -10.51 3.28
CA ASP A 23 -10.53 -11.74 2.99
C ASP A 23 -9.93 -12.49 1.80
N VAL A 24 -9.62 -11.79 0.70
CA VAL A 24 -8.94 -12.40 -0.47
C VAL A 24 -7.56 -12.94 -0.08
N LYS A 25 -6.79 -12.24 0.75
CA LYS A 25 -5.52 -12.75 1.27
C LYS A 25 -5.74 -14.03 2.08
N ARG A 26 -6.75 -14.09 2.95
CA ARG A 26 -7.03 -15.30 3.75
C ARG A 26 -7.46 -16.49 2.87
N GLU A 27 -8.12 -16.23 1.75
CA GLU A 27 -8.46 -17.24 0.74
C GLU A 27 -7.23 -17.77 -0.02
N LEU A 28 -6.32 -16.87 -0.42
CA LEU A 28 -5.26 -17.18 -1.38
C LEU A 28 -3.88 -17.43 -0.75
N LEU A 29 -3.63 -16.96 0.47
CA LEU A 29 -2.35 -17.16 1.16
C LEU A 29 -2.18 -18.63 1.54
N HIS A 30 -1.00 -19.20 1.30
CA HIS A 30 -0.68 -20.58 1.68
C HIS A 30 -0.03 -20.66 3.07
N ASP A 31 0.77 -19.67 3.45
CA ASP A 31 1.40 -19.58 4.75
C ASP A 31 0.39 -19.27 5.87
N GLU A 32 0.33 -20.16 6.86
CA GLU A 32 -0.61 -20.08 7.98
C GLU A 32 -0.32 -18.90 8.93
N HIS A 33 0.95 -18.54 9.12
CA HIS A 33 1.32 -17.39 9.93
C HIS A 33 0.85 -16.09 9.28
N HIS A 34 1.02 -15.98 7.96
CA HIS A 34 0.53 -14.87 7.16
C HIS A 34 -1.00 -14.77 7.18
N ARG A 35 -1.73 -15.90 7.10
CA ARG A 35 -3.18 -15.93 7.25
C ARG A 35 -3.64 -15.44 8.62
N ARG A 36 -2.96 -15.83 9.71
CA ARG A 36 -3.28 -15.35 11.06
C ARG A 36 -3.08 -13.84 11.23
N ILE A 37 -1.99 -13.30 10.70
CA ILE A 37 -1.77 -11.84 10.71
C ILE A 37 -2.90 -11.11 9.98
N ALA A 38 -3.30 -11.60 8.80
CA ALA A 38 -4.42 -11.03 8.05
C ALA A 38 -5.75 -11.15 8.80
N ALA A 39 -5.96 -12.23 9.55
CA ALA A 39 -7.17 -12.44 10.36
C ALA A 39 -7.23 -11.47 11.56
N VAL A 40 -6.12 -11.22 12.25
CA VAL A 40 -6.05 -10.24 13.36
C VAL A 40 -6.38 -8.85 12.84
N GLU A 41 -5.81 -8.46 11.71
CA GLU A 41 -6.08 -7.16 11.09
C GLU A 41 -7.55 -7.03 10.66
N ALA A 42 -8.12 -8.06 10.03
CA ALA A 42 -9.52 -8.06 9.62
C ALA A 42 -10.47 -7.94 10.83
N ALA A 43 -10.19 -8.66 11.92
CA ALA A 43 -10.98 -8.59 13.14
C ALA A 43 -10.98 -7.18 13.76
N GLY A 44 -9.82 -6.49 13.76
CA GLY A 44 -9.72 -5.11 14.23
C GLY A 44 -10.55 -4.13 13.37
N LEU A 45 -10.52 -4.30 12.05
CA LEU A 45 -11.31 -3.48 11.14
C LEU A 45 -12.81 -3.77 11.24
N ASP A 46 -13.22 -5.03 11.43
CA ASP A 46 -14.61 -5.41 11.64
C ASP A 46 -15.16 -4.82 12.96
N ALA A 47 -14.35 -4.85 14.03
CA ALA A 47 -14.72 -4.23 15.30
C ALA A 47 -14.87 -2.70 15.18
N ALA A 48 -13.91 -2.03 14.51
CA ALA A 48 -13.97 -0.59 14.26
C ALA A 48 -15.20 -0.19 13.41
N TRP A 49 -15.49 -0.97 12.36
CA TRP A 49 -16.65 -0.77 11.50
C TRP A 49 -17.97 -0.90 12.27
N ALA A 50 -18.08 -1.91 13.14
CA ALA A 50 -19.25 -2.10 13.99
C ALA A 50 -19.40 -1.00 15.05
N ALA A 51 -18.30 -0.57 15.65
CA ALA A 51 -18.28 0.53 16.62
C ALA A 51 -18.75 1.87 16.01
N ALA A 52 -18.50 2.07 14.71
CA ALA A 52 -19.02 3.22 13.96
C ALA A 52 -20.53 3.12 13.63
N GLY A 53 -21.22 2.05 14.04
CA GLY A 53 -22.67 1.90 13.89
C GLY A 53 -23.14 1.48 12.49
N PHE A 54 -22.24 1.04 11.62
CA PHE A 54 -22.59 0.64 10.26
C PHE A 54 -23.13 -0.80 10.18
N ARG A 55 -24.01 -1.05 9.21
CA ARG A 55 -24.44 -2.42 8.84
C ARG A 55 -23.24 -3.30 8.51
N PRO A 56 -23.31 -4.65 8.65
CA PRO A 56 -22.15 -5.51 8.43
C PRO A 56 -21.47 -5.25 7.07
N PRO A 57 -20.14 -5.13 7.03
CA PRO A 57 -19.41 -4.63 5.85
C PRO A 57 -19.63 -5.50 4.60
N ARG A 58 -19.77 -6.82 4.79
CA ARG A 58 -20.02 -7.80 3.71
C ARG A 58 -21.40 -7.65 3.06
N THR A 59 -22.32 -6.91 3.68
CA THR A 59 -23.66 -6.61 3.10
C THR A 59 -23.64 -5.39 2.17
N VAL A 60 -22.54 -4.64 2.13
CA VAL A 60 -22.38 -3.50 1.24
C VAL A 60 -22.10 -4.03 -0.18
N PRO A 61 -22.91 -3.69 -1.20
CA PRO A 61 -22.75 -4.24 -2.55
C PRO A 61 -21.34 -4.07 -3.16
N ALA A 62 -20.69 -2.94 -2.87
CA ALA A 62 -19.33 -2.67 -3.32
C ALA A 62 -18.28 -3.65 -2.76
N TYR A 63 -18.55 -4.31 -1.63
CA TYR A 63 -17.63 -5.25 -1.00
C TYR A 63 -17.28 -6.42 -1.93
N ALA A 64 -18.30 -7.02 -2.55
CA ALA A 64 -18.12 -8.13 -3.49
C ALA A 64 -17.34 -7.70 -4.75
N LEU A 65 -17.58 -6.47 -5.23
CA LEU A 65 -16.86 -5.89 -6.37
C LEU A 65 -15.38 -5.69 -6.03
N LEU A 66 -15.08 -5.11 -4.86
CA LEU A 66 -13.72 -4.93 -4.37
C LEU A 66 -12.99 -6.28 -4.24
N GLY A 67 -13.65 -7.31 -3.68
CA GLY A 67 -13.09 -8.66 -3.59
C GLY A 67 -12.78 -9.28 -4.96
N SER A 68 -13.68 -9.11 -5.94
CA SER A 68 -13.45 -9.55 -7.32
C SER A 68 -12.25 -8.86 -7.95
N VAL A 69 -12.13 -7.54 -7.79
CA VAL A 69 -11.00 -6.76 -8.28
C VAL A 69 -9.69 -7.21 -7.63
N HIS A 70 -9.66 -7.41 -6.32
CA HIS A 70 -8.48 -7.90 -5.59
C HIS A 70 -8.01 -9.28 -6.06
N ARG A 71 -8.93 -10.24 -6.29
CA ARG A 71 -8.57 -11.55 -6.84
C ARG A 71 -7.95 -11.44 -8.24
N ARG A 72 -8.53 -10.61 -9.10
CA ARG A 72 -7.98 -10.38 -10.45
C ARG A 72 -6.59 -9.73 -10.39
N LEU A 73 -6.42 -8.72 -9.54
CA LEU A 73 -5.12 -8.10 -9.29
C LEU A 73 -4.09 -9.12 -8.81
N TRP A 74 -4.45 -9.99 -7.87
CA TRP A 74 -3.56 -11.06 -7.38
C TRP A 74 -3.01 -11.94 -8.50
N HIS A 75 -3.88 -12.42 -9.41
CA HIS A 75 -3.45 -13.27 -10.52
C HIS A 75 -2.58 -12.51 -11.54
N LEU A 76 -2.94 -11.27 -11.87
CA LEU A 76 -2.18 -10.45 -12.82
C LEU A 76 -0.81 -10.03 -12.27
N GLU A 77 -0.72 -9.69 -10.99
CA GLU A 77 0.55 -9.39 -10.32
C GLU A 77 1.46 -10.62 -10.31
N ASN A 78 0.92 -11.80 -9.99
CA ASN A 78 1.68 -13.05 -10.04
C ASN A 78 2.13 -13.42 -11.47
N ALA A 79 1.30 -13.17 -12.48
CA ALA A 79 1.67 -13.36 -13.88
C ALA A 79 2.81 -12.40 -14.29
N THR A 80 2.73 -11.14 -13.88
CA THR A 80 3.77 -10.13 -14.11
C THR A 80 5.11 -10.56 -13.48
N ARG A 81 5.06 -11.06 -12.23
CA ARG A 81 6.23 -11.57 -11.49
C ARG A 81 6.82 -12.82 -12.16
N THR A 82 5.98 -13.66 -12.74
CA THR A 82 6.42 -14.84 -13.50
C THR A 82 7.10 -14.44 -14.80
N ALA A 83 6.56 -13.46 -15.51
CA ALA A 83 7.16 -12.92 -16.72
C ALA A 83 8.52 -12.27 -16.45
N GLU A 84 8.65 -11.52 -15.34
CA GLU A 84 9.92 -10.96 -14.88
C GLU A 84 10.99 -12.03 -14.69
N ARG A 85 10.68 -13.10 -13.94
CA ARG A 85 11.62 -14.20 -13.68
C ARG A 85 12.08 -14.92 -14.95
N ARG A 86 11.25 -14.93 -15.98
CA ARG A 86 11.52 -15.57 -17.27
C ARG A 86 12.18 -14.62 -18.28
N GLY A 87 12.43 -13.36 -17.93
CA GLY A 87 12.88 -12.34 -18.88
C GLY A 87 11.86 -12.07 -20.01
N ALA A 88 10.59 -12.39 -19.80
CA ALA A 88 9.56 -12.40 -20.84
C ALA A 88 8.89 -11.03 -21.00
N PHE A 89 9.62 -10.07 -21.57
CA PHE A 89 9.20 -8.66 -21.67
C PHE A 89 8.49 -8.29 -22.98
N GLY A 90 7.84 -9.27 -23.63
CA GLY A 90 7.11 -9.05 -24.87
C GLY A 90 5.80 -8.26 -24.71
N PRO A 91 4.99 -8.13 -25.77
CA PRO A 91 3.70 -7.41 -25.73
C PRO A 91 2.76 -7.84 -24.60
N LYS A 92 2.75 -9.14 -24.26
CA LYS A 92 1.98 -9.69 -23.14
C LYS A 92 2.32 -9.04 -21.80
N PHE A 93 3.58 -8.71 -21.54
CA PHE A 93 4.01 -8.04 -20.29
C PHE A 93 3.38 -6.64 -20.17
N ARG A 94 3.34 -5.89 -21.28
CA ARG A 94 2.70 -4.57 -21.31
C ARG A 94 1.19 -4.67 -21.07
N HIS A 95 0.53 -5.68 -21.63
CA HIS A 95 -0.91 -5.90 -21.39
C HIS A 95 -1.22 -6.23 -19.93
N LEU A 96 -0.44 -7.13 -19.30
CA LEU A 96 -0.59 -7.43 -17.87
C LEU A 96 -0.54 -6.16 -17.02
N PHE A 97 0.43 -5.28 -17.32
CA PHE A 97 0.57 -4.02 -16.60
C PHE A 97 -0.62 -3.08 -16.85
N ALA A 98 -1.02 -2.88 -18.10
CA ALA A 98 -2.17 -2.04 -18.44
C ALA A 98 -3.47 -2.54 -17.77
N ASP A 99 -3.66 -3.85 -17.68
CA ASP A 99 -4.79 -4.47 -16.99
C ASP A 99 -4.77 -4.21 -15.48
N ILE A 100 -3.58 -4.27 -14.86
CA ILE A 100 -3.39 -3.93 -13.44
C ILE A 100 -3.71 -2.45 -13.20
N GLN A 101 -3.28 -1.55 -14.07
CA GLN A 101 -3.58 -0.12 -13.93
C GLN A 101 -5.08 0.16 -14.07
N ARG A 102 -5.75 -0.47 -15.05
CA ARG A 102 -7.21 -0.36 -15.22
C ARG A 102 -7.96 -0.87 -13.99
N LEU A 103 -7.60 -2.05 -13.48
CA LEU A 103 -8.24 -2.60 -12.28
C LEU A 103 -7.98 -1.77 -11.03
N ASN A 104 -6.79 -1.16 -10.88
CA ASN A 104 -6.53 -0.23 -9.78
C ASN A 104 -7.39 1.04 -9.89
N ALA A 105 -7.62 1.55 -11.12
CA ALA A 105 -8.53 2.66 -11.35
C ALA A 105 -9.99 2.29 -11.01
N ASP A 106 -10.44 1.10 -11.42
CA ASP A 106 -11.76 0.55 -11.08
C ASP A 106 -11.92 0.40 -9.57
N ARG A 107 -10.91 -0.15 -8.87
CA ARG A 107 -10.88 -0.26 -7.40
C ARG A 107 -11.04 1.09 -6.74
N ALA A 108 -10.28 2.09 -7.20
CA ALA A 108 -10.38 3.45 -6.68
C ALA A 108 -11.76 4.08 -6.94
N GLY A 109 -12.39 3.77 -8.09
CA GLY A 109 -13.76 4.16 -8.42
C GLY A 109 -14.77 3.55 -7.46
N HIS A 110 -14.71 2.24 -7.20
CA HIS A 110 -15.56 1.57 -6.23
C HIS A 110 -15.40 2.13 -4.81
N ARG A 111 -14.16 2.43 -4.40
CA ARG A 111 -13.89 3.06 -3.11
C ARG A 111 -14.56 4.42 -2.98
N ARG A 112 -14.40 5.29 -3.99
CA ARG A 112 -15.05 6.61 -4.00
C ARG A 112 -16.57 6.50 -3.99
N ALA A 113 -17.13 5.56 -4.73
CA ALA A 113 -18.57 5.32 -4.73
C ALA A 113 -19.11 4.93 -3.33
N VAL A 114 -18.33 4.13 -2.57
CA VAL A 114 -18.64 3.85 -1.16
C VAL A 114 -18.56 5.11 -0.32
N ASP A 115 -17.46 5.87 -0.41
CA ASP A 115 -17.28 7.10 0.36
C ASP A 115 -18.45 8.07 0.13
N THR A 116 -18.91 8.22 -1.11
CA THR A 116 -20.08 9.03 -1.47
C THR A 116 -21.40 8.45 -0.93
N SER A 117 -21.55 7.13 -0.87
CA SER A 117 -22.80 6.49 -0.42
C SER A 117 -22.99 6.51 1.10
N PHE A 118 -21.89 6.63 1.86
CA PHE A 118 -21.90 6.68 3.32
C PHE A 118 -21.73 8.10 3.87
N GLY A 119 -21.20 9.02 3.07
CA GLY A 119 -21.21 10.44 3.38
C GLY A 119 -22.62 11.05 3.27
N ASP A 120 -22.81 12.22 3.85
CA ASP A 120 -24.06 13.00 3.74
C ASP A 120 -24.10 13.91 2.49
N GLY A 121 -23.18 13.70 1.56
CA GLY A 121 -22.99 14.50 0.36
C GLY A 121 -22.05 15.71 0.56
N SER A 122 -21.71 16.08 1.79
CA SER A 122 -20.80 17.19 2.11
C SER A 122 -19.47 16.73 2.73
N GLU A 123 -19.48 15.61 3.46
CA GLU A 123 -18.28 15.09 4.13
C GLU A 123 -18.14 13.56 3.97
N THR A 124 -16.89 13.10 3.89
CA THR A 124 -16.59 11.66 3.81
C THR A 124 -16.69 11.06 5.20
N ALA A 125 -17.51 10.02 5.38
CA ALA A 125 -17.59 9.30 6.64
C ALA A 125 -16.25 8.62 6.98
N LEU A 126 -15.77 8.87 8.20
CA LEU A 126 -14.52 8.33 8.73
C LEU A 126 -14.79 7.28 9.82
N VAL A 127 -13.90 6.30 9.89
CA VAL A 127 -13.85 5.27 10.92
C VAL A 127 -12.51 5.35 11.62
N GLU A 128 -12.53 5.44 12.94
CA GLU A 128 -11.33 5.29 13.76
C GLU A 128 -10.89 3.83 13.71
N VAL A 129 -9.74 3.58 13.10
CA VAL A 129 -9.15 2.25 12.98
C VAL A 129 -7.80 2.18 13.67
N VAL A 130 -7.44 0.97 14.05
CA VAL A 130 -6.14 0.65 14.61
C VAL A 130 -5.27 0.07 13.50
N VAL A 131 -4.14 0.69 13.19
CA VAL A 131 -3.23 0.23 12.12
C VAL A 131 -1.87 -0.16 12.67
N GLY A 132 -1.21 -1.08 11.96
CA GLY A 132 0.19 -1.42 12.19
C GLY A 132 1.11 -0.22 12.07
N LEU A 133 2.19 -0.21 12.87
CA LEU A 133 3.12 0.91 12.93
C LEU A 133 3.91 1.11 11.62
N ASP A 134 4.04 0.07 10.81
CA ASP A 134 4.60 0.14 9.46
C ASP A 134 3.68 0.87 8.48
N ILE A 135 2.36 0.71 8.62
CA ILE A 135 1.37 1.43 7.82
C ILE A 135 1.38 2.90 8.24
N TYR A 136 1.45 3.14 9.54
CA TYR A 136 1.52 4.47 10.10
C TYR A 136 2.76 5.26 9.62
N ALA A 137 3.95 4.65 9.73
CA ALA A 137 5.20 5.21 9.21
C ALA A 137 5.12 5.51 7.70
N ASP A 138 4.49 4.62 6.94
CA ASP A 138 4.32 4.75 5.50
C ASP A 138 3.40 5.90 5.11
N GLN A 139 2.32 6.15 5.87
CA GLN A 139 1.48 7.33 5.66
C GLN A 139 2.25 8.62 5.90
N ILE A 140 3.03 8.72 6.98
CA ILE A 140 3.86 9.91 7.25
C ILE A 140 4.86 10.12 6.11
N ALA A 141 5.54 9.05 5.66
CA ALA A 141 6.49 9.14 4.57
C ALA A 141 5.83 9.64 3.28
N ILE A 142 4.63 9.16 2.94
CA ILE A 142 3.85 9.65 1.79
C ILE A 142 3.51 11.14 1.95
N GLN A 143 3.05 11.57 3.11
CA GLN A 143 2.67 12.97 3.33
C GLN A 143 3.88 13.91 3.24
N ARG A 144 5.05 13.49 3.75
CA ARG A 144 6.31 14.25 3.60
C ARG A 144 6.72 14.41 2.13
N VAL A 145 6.63 13.33 1.34
CA VAL A 145 6.88 13.39 -0.10
C VAL A 145 5.91 14.35 -0.79
N ARG A 146 4.61 14.31 -0.42
CA ARG A 146 3.60 15.23 -0.97
C ARG A 146 3.92 16.68 -0.64
N GLN A 147 4.26 16.98 0.62
CA GLN A 147 4.68 18.31 1.06
C GLN A 147 5.89 18.80 0.26
N GLN A 148 6.92 17.95 0.12
CA GLN A 148 8.14 18.28 -0.63
C GLN A 148 7.86 18.52 -2.12
N ARG A 149 6.99 17.72 -2.75
CA ARG A 149 6.75 17.77 -4.20
C ARG A 149 5.74 18.84 -4.62
N LEU A 150 4.75 19.13 -3.77
CA LEU A 150 3.65 20.04 -4.09
C LEU A 150 3.75 21.39 -3.38
N GLY A 151 4.62 21.54 -2.38
CA GLY A 151 4.67 22.74 -1.52
C GLY A 151 3.37 22.97 -0.73
N ALA A 152 2.50 21.96 -0.66
CA ALA A 152 1.21 22.07 0.00
C ALA A 152 1.39 22.13 1.53
N PRO A 153 0.57 22.92 2.25
CA PRO A 153 0.49 22.81 3.69
C PRO A 153 0.13 21.38 4.09
N THR A 154 0.66 20.92 5.21
CA THR A 154 0.25 19.64 5.79
C THR A 154 -1.25 19.67 6.06
N SER A 155 -1.96 18.60 5.71
CA SER A 155 -3.35 18.44 6.15
C SER A 155 -3.36 18.25 7.67
N ALA A 156 -4.49 18.52 8.32
CA ALA A 156 -4.67 18.22 9.74
C ALA A 156 -4.30 16.76 10.07
N ASP A 157 -4.63 15.82 9.17
CA ASP A 157 -4.20 14.42 9.27
C ASP A 157 -2.67 14.27 9.31
N ALA A 158 -1.92 15.03 8.50
CA ALA A 158 -0.46 14.93 8.45
C ALA A 158 0.22 15.52 9.69
N ASP A 159 -0.37 16.56 10.27
CA ASP A 159 0.09 17.15 11.54
C ASP A 159 -0.18 16.18 12.69
N MET A 160 -1.41 15.67 12.81
CA MET A 160 -1.76 14.63 13.79
C MET A 160 -0.84 13.41 13.66
N LEU A 161 -0.60 12.95 12.42
CA LEU A 161 0.27 11.82 12.19
C LEU A 161 1.70 12.06 12.69
N SER A 162 2.20 13.28 12.49
CA SER A 162 3.56 13.70 12.90
C SER A 162 3.68 13.92 14.41
N GLU A 163 2.66 14.50 15.05
CA GLU A 163 2.62 14.70 16.51
C GLU A 163 2.65 13.37 17.26
N ILE A 164 1.78 12.44 16.88
CA ILE A 164 1.76 11.10 17.46
C ILE A 164 3.11 10.40 17.19
N TRP A 165 3.69 10.55 15.99
CA TRP A 165 5.01 9.95 15.70
C TRP A 165 6.11 10.43 16.65
N LEU A 166 6.12 11.73 16.97
CA LEU A 166 7.04 12.33 17.93
C LEU A 166 6.74 11.89 19.36
N ALA A 167 5.46 11.87 19.76
CA ALA A 167 5.02 11.49 21.09
C ALA A 167 5.45 10.06 21.47
N TYR A 168 5.44 9.14 20.49
CA TYR A 168 5.87 7.75 20.70
C TYR A 168 7.39 7.57 20.61
N ARG A 169 8.18 8.65 20.49
CA ARG A 169 9.64 8.64 20.30
C ARG A 169 10.11 7.67 19.21
N LEU A 170 9.26 7.47 18.19
CA LEU A 170 9.57 6.59 17.06
C LEU A 170 10.83 7.04 16.30
N PRO A 171 11.15 8.35 16.11
CA PRO A 171 12.43 8.76 15.52
C PRO A 171 13.65 8.24 16.29
N ASP A 172 13.58 8.21 17.63
CA ASP A 172 14.66 7.75 18.50
C ASP A 172 14.80 6.23 18.44
N ILE A 173 13.67 5.51 18.35
CA ILE A 173 13.63 4.06 18.15
C ILE A 173 14.19 3.67 16.77
N PHE A 174 14.04 4.53 15.76
CA PHE A 174 14.40 4.24 14.38
C PHE A 174 15.69 4.85 13.86
N ALA A 175 16.39 5.65 14.67
CA ALA A 175 17.68 6.30 14.38
C ALA A 175 18.08 6.26 12.88
N GLY A 176 17.30 6.95 12.06
CA GLY A 176 17.69 7.49 10.76
C GLY A 176 17.65 6.64 9.48
N ASP A 177 17.56 5.30 9.50
CA ASP A 177 17.76 4.52 8.24
C ASP A 177 16.47 3.91 7.65
N ALA A 178 15.70 3.12 8.40
CA ALA A 178 14.51 2.45 7.85
C ALA A 178 13.42 3.45 7.39
N PHE A 179 13.16 4.50 8.18
CA PHE A 179 12.24 5.56 7.79
C PHE A 179 12.77 6.39 6.61
N ARG A 180 14.08 6.62 6.54
CA ARG A 180 14.72 7.29 5.39
C ARG A 180 14.57 6.46 4.12
N ARG A 181 14.82 5.15 4.17
CA ARG A 181 14.60 4.22 3.06
C ARG A 181 13.13 4.19 2.65
N LEU A 182 12.20 4.24 3.61
CA LEU A 182 10.77 4.33 3.33
C LEU A 182 10.39 5.63 2.61
N HIS A 183 10.93 6.76 3.06
CA HIS A 183 10.76 8.06 2.41
C HIS A 183 11.31 8.05 0.99
N LEU A 184 12.56 7.58 0.79
CA LEU A 184 13.21 7.50 -0.52
C LEU A 184 12.44 6.59 -1.48
N ALA A 185 11.94 5.44 -1.01
CA ALA A 185 11.12 4.55 -1.83
C ALA A 185 9.79 5.21 -2.22
N ASN A 186 9.14 5.92 -1.30
CA ASN A 186 7.91 6.66 -1.61
C ASN A 186 8.15 7.83 -2.59
N ASP A 187 9.25 8.57 -2.44
CA ASP A 187 9.63 9.63 -3.38
C ASP A 187 9.92 9.08 -4.78
N ARG A 188 10.63 7.95 -4.86
CA ARG A 188 10.86 7.29 -6.14
C ARG A 188 9.58 6.73 -6.75
N LEU A 189 8.68 6.18 -5.94
CA LEU A 189 7.36 5.74 -6.41
C LEU A 189 6.56 6.90 -6.99
N TRP A 190 6.68 8.12 -6.43
CA TRP A 190 6.06 9.31 -7.00
C TRP A 190 6.56 9.57 -8.43
N THR A 191 7.89 9.59 -8.63
CA THR A 191 8.48 9.78 -9.96
C THR A 191 8.06 8.69 -10.94
N VAL A 192 8.14 7.41 -10.54
CA VAL A 192 7.77 6.29 -11.40
C VAL A 192 6.29 6.35 -11.77
N LYS A 193 5.39 6.70 -10.84
CA LYS A 193 3.97 6.88 -11.14
C LYS A 193 3.73 8.00 -12.16
N ALA A 194 4.43 9.12 -12.03
CA ALA A 194 4.34 10.20 -13.03
C ALA A 194 4.82 9.74 -14.43
N GLU A 195 5.92 8.99 -14.51
CA GLU A 195 6.39 8.38 -15.76
C GLU A 195 5.37 7.40 -16.35
N LEU A 196 4.71 6.61 -15.49
CA LEU A 196 3.65 5.69 -15.89
C LEU A 196 2.44 6.42 -16.46
N ASP A 197 1.96 7.45 -15.76
CA ASP A 197 0.80 8.24 -16.17
C ASP A 197 1.07 8.93 -17.51
N ALA A 198 2.26 9.53 -17.69
CA ALA A 198 2.70 10.08 -18.96
C ALA A 198 2.76 9.02 -20.07
N GLY A 199 3.25 7.82 -19.75
CA GLY A 199 3.29 6.69 -20.67
C GLY A 199 1.88 6.24 -21.09
N LEU A 200 0.95 6.14 -20.15
CA LEU A 200 -0.45 5.75 -20.38
C LEU A 200 -1.22 6.77 -21.23
N ALA A 201 -0.89 8.06 -21.11
CA ALA A 201 -1.44 9.12 -21.97
C ALA A 201 -0.82 9.14 -23.39
N GLY A 202 0.32 8.47 -23.58
CA GLY A 202 1.07 8.45 -24.83
C GLY A 202 1.06 7.09 -25.54
N ARG A 203 2.25 6.60 -25.91
CA ARG A 203 2.44 5.33 -26.64
C ARG A 203 2.43 4.07 -25.75
N GLY A 204 2.07 4.23 -24.47
CA GLY A 204 2.20 3.22 -23.44
C GLY A 204 3.49 3.38 -22.62
N PRO A 205 3.49 2.97 -21.33
CA PRO A 205 4.67 3.04 -20.48
C PRO A 205 5.77 2.10 -20.97
N SER A 206 7.02 2.50 -20.75
CA SER A 206 8.18 1.65 -21.07
C SER A 206 8.22 0.43 -20.14
N ILE A 207 8.78 -0.68 -20.62
CA ILE A 207 9.01 -1.88 -19.80
C ILE A 207 9.80 -1.54 -18.54
N ASN A 208 10.82 -0.68 -18.66
CA ASN A 208 11.64 -0.24 -17.54
C ASN A 208 10.83 0.52 -16.49
N THR A 209 9.89 1.36 -16.91
CA THR A 209 8.99 2.09 -16.01
C THR A 209 8.05 1.11 -15.30
N CYS A 210 7.44 0.17 -16.03
CA CYS A 210 6.59 -0.87 -15.44
C CYS A 210 7.34 -1.72 -14.39
N ARG A 211 8.57 -2.13 -14.70
CA ARG A 211 9.43 -2.89 -13.77
C ARG A 211 9.84 -2.06 -12.56
N SER A 212 10.17 -0.79 -12.77
CA SER A 212 10.54 0.14 -11.69
C SER A 212 9.43 0.28 -10.65
N LEU A 213 8.16 0.23 -11.05
CA LEU A 213 7.05 0.28 -10.10
C LEU A 213 7.16 -0.84 -9.05
N TYR A 214 7.36 -2.08 -9.52
CA TYR A 214 7.46 -3.25 -8.65
C TYR A 214 8.75 -3.29 -7.86
N LEU A 215 9.88 -2.93 -8.47
CA LEU A 215 11.17 -2.82 -7.79
C LEU A 215 11.12 -1.85 -6.61
N VAL A 216 10.61 -0.65 -6.85
CA VAL A 216 10.53 0.40 -5.82
C VAL A 216 9.46 0.06 -4.77
N ASN A 217 8.35 -0.54 -5.18
CA ASN A 217 7.32 -0.97 -4.23
C ASN A 217 7.81 -2.10 -3.31
N ASP A 218 8.62 -3.03 -3.80
CA ASP A 218 9.23 -4.08 -2.98
C ASP A 218 10.23 -3.50 -1.98
N ALA A 219 11.03 -2.52 -2.41
CA ALA A 219 11.89 -1.73 -1.53
C ALA A 219 11.08 -1.08 -0.38
N ARG A 220 9.97 -0.40 -0.73
CA ARG A 220 9.02 0.15 0.26
C ARG A 220 8.49 -0.93 1.20
N CYS A 221 8.04 -2.08 0.68
CA CYS A 221 7.56 -3.19 1.50
C CYS A 221 8.63 -3.73 2.47
N ARG A 222 9.90 -3.78 2.06
CA ARG A 222 11.01 -4.19 2.94
C ARG A 222 11.24 -3.21 4.07
N ALA A 223 11.26 -1.90 3.79
CA ALA A 223 11.38 -0.88 4.82
C ALA A 223 10.22 -0.96 5.84
N LYS A 224 8.99 -1.15 5.34
CA LYS A 224 7.81 -1.38 6.20
C LYS A 224 7.94 -2.63 7.05
N LYS A 225 8.37 -3.75 6.47
CA LYS A 225 8.58 -5.00 7.22
C LYS A 225 9.63 -4.83 8.32
N PHE A 226 10.73 -4.12 8.04
CA PHE A 226 11.74 -3.80 9.05
C PHE A 226 11.14 -3.00 10.21
N ILE A 227 10.36 -1.96 9.90
CA ILE A 227 9.66 -1.15 10.90
C ILE A 227 8.70 -2.00 11.74
N ALA A 228 7.85 -2.81 11.10
CA ALA A 228 6.91 -3.68 11.81
C ALA A 228 7.63 -4.65 12.76
N LEU A 229 8.75 -5.24 12.33
CA LEU A 229 9.51 -6.18 13.15
C LEU A 229 10.23 -5.49 14.32
N ALA A 230 10.88 -4.36 14.06
CA ALA A 230 11.63 -3.62 15.08
C ALA A 230 10.72 -3.09 16.21
N LEU A 231 9.44 -2.84 15.92
CA LEU A 231 8.46 -2.36 16.91
C LEU A 231 7.59 -3.48 17.48
N GLU A 232 7.84 -4.73 17.09
CA GLU A 232 7.00 -5.87 17.47
C GLU A 232 5.51 -5.62 17.16
N SER A 233 5.23 -4.99 16.01
CA SER A 233 3.88 -4.55 15.68
C SER A 233 2.94 -5.75 15.56
N PRO A 234 1.84 -5.79 16.32
CA PRO A 234 0.92 -6.94 16.34
C PRO A 234 0.11 -7.06 15.04
N VAL A 235 -0.01 -5.96 14.29
CA VAL A 235 -0.65 -5.86 12.98
C VAL A 235 0.40 -5.39 11.99
N ARG A 236 0.52 -6.05 10.83
CA ARG A 236 1.50 -5.67 9.80
C ARG A 236 1.04 -6.12 8.41
N ASP A 237 1.40 -5.36 7.38
CA ASP A 237 1.14 -5.79 6.01
C ASP A 237 2.06 -6.95 5.62
N VAL A 238 1.46 -8.02 5.10
CA VAL A 238 2.17 -9.23 4.67
C VAL A 238 1.95 -9.47 3.17
N LYS A 239 3.04 -9.81 2.48
CA LYS A 239 3.10 -10.16 1.06
C LYS A 239 3.72 -11.54 0.90
N GLU A 240 3.18 -12.38 0.01
CA GLU A 240 3.65 -13.77 -0.19
C GLU A 240 4.33 -14.00 -1.54
N TYR A 241 4.28 -13.04 -2.47
CA TYR A 241 4.98 -13.17 -3.74
C TYR A 241 6.50 -13.00 -3.57
N ALA A 242 7.27 -13.73 -4.39
CA ALA A 242 8.71 -13.54 -4.48
C ALA A 242 9.03 -12.09 -4.88
N PRO A 243 9.90 -11.40 -4.13
CA PRO A 243 10.28 -10.02 -4.45
C PRO A 243 11.07 -9.98 -5.77
N TYR A 244 10.99 -8.86 -6.48
CA TYR A 244 11.94 -8.53 -7.53
C TYR A 244 13.35 -8.40 -6.92
N PRO A 245 14.41 -8.50 -7.74
CA PRO A 245 15.77 -8.17 -7.31
C PRO A 245 15.83 -6.77 -6.68
N LEU A 246 16.70 -6.60 -5.69
CA LEU A 246 16.87 -5.29 -5.06
C LEU A 246 17.47 -4.27 -6.04
N PRO A 247 17.10 -2.98 -5.93
CA PRO A 247 17.88 -1.91 -6.55
C PRO A 247 19.33 -1.95 -6.03
N THR A 248 20.29 -1.67 -6.90
CA THR A 248 21.70 -1.52 -6.50
C THR A 248 21.83 -0.43 -5.43
N GLY A 249 22.62 -0.65 -4.39
CA GLY A 249 22.80 0.32 -3.29
C GLY A 249 21.64 0.36 -2.28
N TRP A 250 20.75 -0.63 -2.29
CA TRP A 250 19.70 -0.75 -1.27
C TRP A 250 20.27 -0.95 0.15
N ASP A 251 21.29 -1.80 0.29
CA ASP A 251 21.81 -2.20 1.60
C ASP A 251 22.69 -1.12 2.25
N ASP A 252 23.44 -0.36 1.45
CA ASP A 252 24.36 0.70 1.89
C ASP A 252 23.79 2.13 1.83
N GLY A 253 22.51 2.26 1.43
CA GLY A 253 21.82 3.55 1.33
C GLY A 253 22.20 4.40 0.11
N THR A 254 23.03 3.90 -0.80
CA THR A 254 23.48 4.61 -2.02
C THR A 254 22.53 4.44 -3.22
N LEU A 255 21.36 3.84 -3.00
CA LEU A 255 20.17 3.68 -3.86
C LEU A 255 20.32 4.20 -5.31
N SER A 256 20.69 3.30 -6.20
CA SER A 256 20.54 3.47 -7.65
C SER A 256 19.24 2.79 -8.11
N TRP A 257 18.27 3.62 -8.49
CA TRP A 257 16.95 3.17 -8.94
C TRP A 257 16.90 2.79 -10.43
N ARG A 258 18.05 2.61 -11.08
CA ARG A 258 18.07 2.15 -12.47
C ARG A 258 17.64 0.68 -12.49
N PRO A 259 16.53 0.31 -13.13
CA PRO A 259 16.21 -1.10 -13.33
C PRO A 259 17.39 -1.75 -14.05
N VAL A 260 17.82 -2.91 -13.56
CA VAL A 260 18.87 -3.71 -14.21
C VAL A 260 18.48 -3.84 -15.69
N PRO A 261 19.40 -3.54 -16.63
CA PRO A 261 19.14 -3.68 -18.05
C PRO A 261 18.54 -5.08 -18.33
N PRO A 262 17.64 -5.21 -19.31
CA PRO A 262 17.23 -6.55 -19.73
C PRO A 262 18.48 -7.37 -20.05
N ILE A 263 18.52 -8.61 -19.53
CA ILE A 263 19.48 -9.62 -19.97
C ILE A 263 19.11 -10.04 -21.40
#